data_AF-A0A7V1ZIM5-F1
#
_entry.id   AF-A0A7V1ZIM5-F1
#
_cell.length_a   1.000
_cell.length_b   1.000
_cell.length_c   1.000
_cell.angle_alpha   90.00
_cell.angle_beta   90.00
_cell.angle_gamma   90.00
#
_symmetry.space_group_name_H-M   'P 1'
#
loop_
_entity.id
_entity.type
_entity.pdbx_description
1 polymer ?
#
loop_
_entity_poly.entity_id
_entity_poly.type
_entity_poly.pdbx_seq_one_letter_code
_entity_poly.pdbx_strand_id
1 'polypeptide(L)' 'MLQKPSEKEQEYFLQQELARLRELREQYRRQLEEEEKRKLRELHFMHCPKCGQKMETTHLQGVEVEVCPGC' A
#
# COMPACT_ATOMS: atom_id res chain seq x y z
N MET A 1 -38.35 29.20 16.64
CA MET A 1 -38.36 29.08 15.18
C MET A 1 -36.96 28.68 14.74
N LEU A 2 -36.77 27.46 14.21
CA LEU A 2 -35.45 27.07 13.66
C LEU A 2 -35.21 27.90 12.40
N GLN A 3 -34.26 28.83 12.45
CA GLN A 3 -33.81 29.54 11.25
C GLN A 3 -33.14 28.52 10.33
N LYS A 4 -33.63 28.43 9.09
CA LYS A 4 -32.98 27.65 8.04
C LYS A 4 -31.60 28.28 7.76
N PRO A 5 -30.51 27.50 7.66
CA PRO A 5 -29.20 28.02 7.30
C PRO A 5 -29.30 28.72 5.94
N SER A 6 -28.58 29.84 5.77
CA SER A 6 -28.60 30.53 4.47
C SER A 6 -28.00 29.62 3.39
N GLU A 7 -28.44 29.75 2.14
CA GLU A 7 -27.92 28.92 1.02
C GLU A 7 -26.38 28.95 0.95
N LYS A 8 -25.77 30.10 1.29
CA LYS A 8 -24.31 30.28 1.33
C LYS A 8 -23.62 29.48 2.44
N GLU A 9 -24.27 29.29 3.59
CA GLU A 9 -23.71 28.46 4.67
C GLU A 9 -23.74 26.99 4.27
N GLN A 10 -24.82 26.55 3.62
CA GLN A 10 -24.95 25.19 3.13
C GLN A 10 -23.90 24.89 2.05
N GLU A 11 -23.70 25.79 1.10
CA GLU A 11 -22.65 25.67 0.08
C GLU A 11 -21.24 25.61 0.70
N TYR A 12 -20.97 26.43 1.71
CA TYR A 12 -19.69 26.42 2.41
C TYR A 12 -19.42 25.07 3.09
N PHE A 13 -20.40 24.53 3.82
CA PHE A 13 -20.26 23.21 4.46
C PHE A 13 -20.12 22.08 3.45
N LEU A 14 -20.86 22.12 2.33
CA LEU A 14 -20.74 21.14 1.25
C LEU A 14 -19.34 21.17 0.61
N GLN A 15 -18.78 22.36 0.35
CA GLN A 15 -17.41 22.47 -0.18
C GLN A 15 -16.37 21.93 0.80
N GLN A 16 -16.52 22.25 2.09
CA GLN A 16 -15.63 21.77 3.14
C GLN A 16 -15.71 20.23 3.29
N GLU A 17 -16.91 19.66 3.22
CA GLU A 17 -17.11 18.21 3.30
C GLU A 17 -16.54 17.50 2.06
N LEU A 18 -16.73 18.06 0.86
CA LEU A 18 -16.13 17.54 -0.36
C LEU A 18 -14.60 17.57 -0.31
N ALA A 19 -14.00 18.64 0.21
CA ALA A 19 -12.55 18.72 0.39
C ALA A 19 -12.06 17.63 1.37
N ARG A 20 -12.73 17.49 2.51
CA ARG A 20 -12.42 16.46 3.50
C ARG A 20 -12.53 15.04 2.94
N LEU A 21 -13.57 14.76 2.15
CA LEU A 21 -13.77 13.45 1.52
C LEU A 21 -12.68 13.16 0.47
N ARG A 22 -12.23 14.18 -0.28
CA ARG A 22 -11.11 14.03 -1.22
C ARG A 22 -9.81 13.67 -0.49
N GLU A 23 -9.49 14.39 0.58
CA GLU A 23 -8.32 14.10 1.40
C GLU A 23 -8.37 12.68 1.97
N LEU A 24 -9.51 12.27 2.53
CA LEU A 24 -9.69 10.92 3.07
C LEU A 24 -9.52 9.85 2.00
N ARG A 25 -10.07 10.07 0.79
CA ARG A 25 -9.92 9.16 -0.35
C ARG A 25 -8.46 9.03 -0.79
N GLU A 26 -7.72 10.14 -0.83
CA GLU A 26 -6.30 10.12 -1.18
C GLU A 26 -5.46 9.41 -0.13
N GLN A 27 -5.72 9.65 1.16
CA GLN A 27 -5.06 8.93 2.26
C GLN A 27 -5.32 7.43 2.17
N TYR A 28 -6.58 7.04 1.97
CA TYR A 28 -6.96 5.63 1.83
C TYR A 28 -6.28 4.98 0.61
N ARG A 29 -6.23 5.68 -0.54
CA ARG A 29 -5.51 5.18 -1.73
C ARG A 29 -4.03 4.96 -1.44
N ARG A 30 -3.35 5.91 -0.78
CA ARG A 30 -1.94 5.77 -0.43
C ARG A 30 -1.69 4.58 0.50
N GLN A 31 -2.55 4.39 1.50
CA GLN A 31 -2.45 3.25 2.42
C GLN A 31 -2.60 1.92 1.68
N LEU A 32 -3.57 1.81 0.75
CA LEU A 32 -3.74 0.61 -0.07
C LEU A 32 -2.53 0.34 -0.96
N GLU A 33 -1.99 1.37 -1.63
CA GLU A 33 -0.80 1.23 -2.48
C GLU A 33 0.44 0.80 -1.67
N GLU A 34 0.61 1.30 -0.44
CA GLU A 34 1.69 0.87 0.46
C GLU A 34 1.49 -0.57 0.93
N GLU A 35 0.26 -0.96 1.25
CA GLU A 35 -0.06 -2.31 1.68
C GLU A 35 0.16 -3.33 0.55
N GLU A 36 -0.25 -3.01 -0.69
CA GLU A 36 0.01 -3.84 -1.86
C GLU A 36 1.51 -4.00 -2.12
N LYS A 37 2.28 -2.91 -2.05
CA LYS A 37 3.74 -2.96 -2.16
C LYS A 37 4.36 -3.83 -1.07
N ARG A 38 3.85 -3.77 0.16
CA ARG A 38 4.31 -4.61 1.28
C ARG A 38 4.02 -6.09 1.00
N LYS A 39 2.80 -6.43 0.59
CA LYS A 39 2.39 -7.79 0.23
C LYS A 39 3.25 -8.35 -0.90
N LEU A 40 3.52 -7.55 -1.93
CA LEU A 40 4.41 -7.96 -3.02
C LEU A 40 5.84 -8.20 -2.53
N ARG A 41 6.39 -7.33 -1.68
CA ARG A 41 7.72 -7.56 -1.09
C ARG A 41 7.77 -8.86 -0.30
N GLU A 42 6.79 -9.10 0.55
CA GLU A 42 6.70 -10.33 1.35
C GLU A 42 6.59 -11.58 0.45
N LEU A 43 5.78 -11.53 -0.60
CA LEU A 43 5.60 -12.64 -1.54
C LEU A 43 6.89 -12.98 -2.30
N HIS A 44 7.64 -11.97 -2.75
CA HIS A 44 8.84 -12.16 -3.56
C HIS A 44 10.12 -12.29 -2.74
N PHE A 45 10.09 -11.92 -1.45
CA PHE A 45 11.25 -12.05 -0.57
C PHE A 45 11.67 -13.52 -0.47
N MET A 46 12.98 -13.78 -0.63
CA MET A 46 13.56 -15.13 -0.64
C MET A 46 12.95 -16.07 -1.69
N HIS A 47 12.42 -15.55 -2.81
CA HIS A 47 11.96 -16.35 -3.93
C HIS A 47 12.80 -16.06 -5.18
N CYS A 48 13.08 -17.12 -5.94
CA CYS A 48 13.87 -17.04 -7.15
C CYS A 48 13.15 -16.19 -8.22
N PRO A 49 13.80 -15.16 -8.80
CA PRO A 49 13.19 -14.31 -9.83
C PRO A 49 12.99 -15.03 -11.17
N LYS A 50 13.55 -16.22 -11.35
CA LYS A 50 13.42 -17.01 -12.59
C LYS A 50 12.25 -18.00 -12.53
N CYS A 51 12.18 -18.82 -11.48
CA CYS A 51 11.22 -19.92 -11.40
C CYS A 51 10.21 -19.78 -10.24
N GLY A 52 10.38 -18.79 -9.36
CA GLY A 52 9.46 -18.53 -8.25
C GLY A 52 9.56 -19.51 -7.07
N GLN A 53 10.55 -20.41 -7.02
CA GLN A 53 10.79 -21.26 -5.85
C GLN A 53 11.45 -20.50 -4.70
N LYS A 54 11.20 -20.95 -3.47
CA LYS A 54 11.86 -20.42 -2.28
C LYS A 54 13.37 -20.72 -2.34
N MET A 55 14.18 -19.69 -2.11
CA MET A 55 15.64 -19.78 -2.06
C MET A 55 16.09 -20.29 -0.69
N GLU A 56 17.22 -20.99 -0.68
CA GLU A 56 17.83 -21.55 0.51
C GLU A 56 19.22 -20.95 0.73
N THR A 57 19.55 -20.65 1.98
CA THR A 57 20.88 -20.15 2.32
C THR A 57 21.86 -21.30 2.46
N THR A 58 22.97 -21.25 1.72
CA THR A 58 24.04 -22.25 1.74
C THR A 58 25.38 -21.55 1.96
N HIS A 59 26.33 -22.26 2.59
CA HIS A 59 27.69 -21.76 2.74
C HIS A 59 28.57 -22.30 1.61
N LEU A 60 29.04 -21.42 0.74
CA LEU A 60 30.04 -21.73 -0.28
C LEU A 60 31.36 -21.08 0.09
N GLN A 61 32.39 -21.90 0.32
CA GLN A 61 33.76 -21.43 0.60
C GLN A 61 33.86 -20.45 1.79
N GLY A 62 32.99 -20.61 2.79
CA GLY A 62 32.93 -19.74 3.96
C GLY A 62 32.09 -18.47 3.80
N VAL A 63 31.38 -18.32 2.67
CA VAL A 63 30.45 -17.21 2.41
C VAL A 63 29.02 -17.74 2.36
N GLU A 64 28.10 -17.07 3.05
CA GLU A 64 26.66 -17.33 2.95
C GLU A 64 26.12 -16.80 1.62
N VAL A 65 25.50 -17.68 0.85
CA VAL A 65 24.86 -17.36 -0.43
C VAL A 65 23.46 -17.94 -0.46
N GLU A 66 22.54 -17.25 -1.15
CA GLU A 66 21.20 -17.75 -1.40
C GLU A 66 21.17 -18.47 -2.75
N VAL A 67 20.77 -19.73 -2.74
CA VAL A 67 20.74 -20.59 -3.92
C VAL A 67 19.30 -21.07 -4.16
N CYS A 68 18.88 -21.06 -5.42
CA CYS A 68 17.60 -21.64 -5.83
C CYS A 68 17.77 -23.16 -6.01
N PRO A 69 16.96 -24.01 -5.36
CA PRO A 69 17.10 -25.46 -5.50
C PRO A 69 16.54 -26.02 -6.83
N GLY A 70 15.70 -25.26 -7.54
CA GLY A 70 14.99 -25.75 -8.73
C GLY A 70 15.49 -25.31 -10.10
N CYS A 71 16.46 -24.39 -10.18
CA CYS A 71 17.05 -23.94 -11.44
C CYS A 71 18.47 -23.41 -11.23
#